data_AF-A0A453JY50-F1
#
_entry.id   AF-A0A453JY50-F1
#
_cell.length_a   1.000
_cell.length_b   1.000
_cell.length_c   1.000
_cell.angle_alpha   90.00
_cell.angle_beta   90.00
_cell.angle_gamma   90.00
#
_symmetry.space_group_name_H-M   'P 1'
#
loop_
_entity.id
_entity.type
_entity.pdbx_description
1 polymer ?
#
loop_
_entity_poly.entity_id
_entity_poly.type
_entity_poly.pdbx_seq_one_letter_code
_entity_poly.pdbx_strand_id
1 'polypeptide(L)' 'SAAPSSPTPPTPPSNVMMQLLLGLALCMWAGVSVPAKFLSVLPHSEENRIVSLPANLDFMIFNHRGRALPSDADLKLKI' A
#
# COMPACT_ATOMS: atom_id res chain seq x y z
N SER A 1 -20.92 7.82 -60.74
CA SER A 1 -19.75 6.98 -60.47
C SER A 1 -19.54 6.96 -58.97
N ALA A 2 -19.90 5.87 -58.29
CA ALA A 2 -19.68 5.74 -56.85
C ALA A 2 -18.23 5.28 -56.64
N ALA A 3 -17.49 5.98 -55.78
CA ALA A 3 -16.12 5.61 -55.45
C ALA A 3 -16.09 4.23 -54.75
N PRO A 4 -15.07 3.38 -55.01
CA PRO A 4 -14.96 2.10 -54.33
C PRO A 4 -14.72 2.34 -52.83
N SER A 5 -15.60 1.79 -51.99
CA SER A 5 -15.40 1.77 -50.54
C SER A 5 -14.12 0.98 -50.24
N SER A 6 -13.20 1.60 -49.50
CA SER A 6 -11.95 0.96 -49.07
C SER A 6 -12.24 -0.36 -48.33
N PRO A 7 -11.42 -1.41 -48.51
CA PRO A 7 -11.60 -2.66 -47.80
C PRO A 7 -11.36 -2.45 -46.31
N THR A 8 -12.34 -2.80 -45.49
CA THR A 8 -12.19 -2.84 -44.03
C THR A 8 -11.25 -3.99 -43.66
N PRO A 9 -10.29 -3.77 -42.75
CA PRO A 9 -9.41 -4.85 -42.29
C PRO A 9 -10.23 -5.93 -41.55
N PRO A 10 -9.82 -7.21 -41.63
CA PRO A 10 -10.52 -8.30 -40.97
C PRO A 10 -10.49 -8.12 -39.44
N THR A 11 -11.65 -8.21 -38.81
CA THR A 11 -11.76 -8.20 -37.36
C THR A 11 -11.35 -9.57 -36.79
N PRO A 12 -10.61 -9.61 -35.68
CA PRO A 12 -10.29 -10.87 -35.02
C PRO A 12 -11.56 -11.60 -34.57
N PRO A 13 -11.58 -12.95 -34.59
CA PRO A 13 -12.71 -13.71 -34.11
C PRO A 13 -13.07 -13.35 -32.65
N SER A 14 -14.36 -13.16 -32.37
CA SER A 14 -14.86 -12.75 -31.05
C SER A 14 -14.46 -13.70 -29.93
N ASN A 15 -14.38 -15.01 -30.21
CA ASN A 15 -13.90 -16.02 -29.25
C ASN A 15 -12.45 -15.75 -28.79
N VAL A 16 -11.57 -15.30 -29.69
CA VAL A 16 -10.17 -14.98 -29.36
C VAL A 16 -10.11 -13.75 -28.48
N MET A 17 -10.91 -12.72 -28.79
CA MET A 17 -11.00 -11.51 -27.98
C MET A 17 -11.50 -11.82 -26.56
N MET A 18 -12.50 -12.69 -26.44
CA MET A 18 -13.05 -13.09 -25.14
C MET A 18 -12.03 -13.87 -24.30
N GLN A 19 -11.32 -14.84 -24.90
CA GLN A 19 -10.27 -15.60 -24.20
C GLN A 19 -9.11 -14.70 -23.76
N LEU A 20 -8.71 -13.75 -24.61
CA LEU A 20 -7.66 -12.79 -24.28
C LEU A 20 -8.06 -11.89 -23.10
N LEU A 21 -9.28 -11.35 -23.13
CA LEU A 21 -9.79 -10.51 -22.03
C LEU A 21 -9.93 -11.29 -20.73
N LEU A 22 -10.41 -12.53 -20.79
CA LEU A 22 -10.52 -13.39 -19.62
C LEU A 22 -9.14 -13.72 -19.05
N GLY A 23 -8.19 -14.11 -19.91
CA GLY A 23 -6.81 -14.37 -19.50
C GLY A 23 -6.14 -13.15 -18.90
N LEU A 24 -6.36 -11.96 -19.47
CA LEU A 24 -5.86 -10.70 -18.94
C LEU A 24 -6.46 -10.39 -17.57
N ALA A 25 -7.78 -10.53 -17.41
CA ALA A 25 -8.46 -10.29 -16.13
C ALA A 25 -7.93 -11.24 -15.04
N LEU A 26 -7.75 -12.52 -15.36
CA LEU A 26 -7.17 -13.51 -14.45
C LEU A 26 -5.71 -13.20 -14.13
N CYS A 27 -4.92 -12.76 -15.10
CA CYS A 27 -3.52 -12.37 -14.90
C CYS A 27 -3.40 -11.16 -13.97
N MET A 28 -4.20 -10.11 -14.21
CA MET A 28 -4.26 -8.94 -13.35
C MET A 28 -4.73 -9.31 -11.94
N TRP A 29 -5.77 -10.15 -11.84
CA TRP A 29 -6.24 -10.67 -10.56
C TRP A 29 -5.12 -11.40 -9.81
N ALA A 30 -4.44 -12.34 -10.47
CA ALA A 30 -3.33 -13.08 -9.87
C ALA A 30 -2.20 -12.15 -9.41
N GLY A 31 -1.84 -11.14 -10.22
CA GLY A 31 -0.82 -10.16 -9.86
C GLY A 31 -1.17 -9.29 -8.65
N VAL A 32 -2.44 -8.86 -8.52
CA VAL A 32 -2.92 -8.08 -7.37
C VAL A 32 -3.15 -8.96 -6.14
N SER A 33 -3.50 -10.23 -6.33
CA SER A 33 -3.75 -11.22 -5.26
C SER A 33 -2.51 -11.64 -4.50
N VAL A 34 -1.32 -11.25 -4.96
CA VAL A 34 -0.08 -11.35 -4.21
C VAL A 34 0.22 -9.97 -3.60
N PRO A 35 -0.52 -9.49 -2.58
CA PRO A 35 -0.09 -8.29 -1.89
C PRO A 35 1.23 -8.61 -1.20
N ALA A 36 2.31 -8.02 -1.70
CA ALA A 36 3.46 -7.76 -0.87
C ALA A 36 2.93 -6.97 0.35
N LYS A 37 3.28 -7.38 1.57
CA LYS A 37 2.93 -6.64 2.78
C LYS A 37 3.50 -5.21 2.63
N PHE A 38 2.64 -4.25 2.31
CA PHE A 38 3.02 -2.85 2.28
C PHE A 38 3.32 -2.44 3.72
N LEU A 39 4.57 -2.08 3.99
CA LEU A 39 4.98 -1.53 5.27
C LEU A 39 4.64 -0.05 5.30
N SER A 40 4.29 0.44 6.49
CA SER A 40 4.02 1.86 6.69
C SER A 40 5.26 2.70 6.36
N VAL A 41 5.09 3.90 5.80
CA VAL A 41 6.19 4.88 5.63
C VAL A 41 6.44 5.64 6.92
N LEU A 42 5.53 5.55 7.90
CA LEU A 42 5.67 6.22 9.18
C LEU A 42 6.81 5.58 9.98
N PRO A 43 7.86 6.33 10.37
CA PRO A 43 9.03 5.76 11.05
C PRO A 43 8.71 5.08 12.40
N HIS A 44 7.58 5.44 13.02
CA HIS A 44 7.13 4.91 14.31
C HIS A 44 5.93 3.96 14.19
N SER A 45 5.60 3.49 12.98
CA SER A 45 4.57 2.46 12.82
C SER A 45 4.95 1.19 13.58
N GLU A 46 3.97 0.48 14.12
CA GLU A 46 4.24 -0.77 14.86
C GLU A 46 4.98 -1.80 13.99
N GLU A 47 4.75 -1.82 12.68
CA GLU A 47 5.47 -2.73 11.77
C GLU A 47 6.95 -2.34 11.56
N ASN A 48 7.31 -1.06 11.72
CA ASN A 48 8.68 -0.54 11.57
C ASN A 48 9.43 -0.42 12.91
N ARG A 49 8.72 -0.57 14.02
CA ARG A 49 9.24 -0.47 15.39
C ARG A 49 10.30 -1.54 15.71
N ILE A 50 10.38 -2.60 14.91
CA ILE A 50 11.39 -3.66 15.07
C ILE A 50 12.76 -3.19 14.56
N VAL A 51 12.80 -2.20 13.63
CA VAL A 51 14.02 -1.61 13.06
C VAL A 51 14.39 -0.29 13.74
N SER A 52 13.61 0.18 14.73
CA SER A 52 14.15 1.19 15.65
C SER A 52 15.27 0.53 16.41
N LEU A 53 16.50 0.77 15.95
CA LEU A 53 17.74 0.42 16.62
C LEU A 53 17.49 0.59 18.12
N PRO A 54 17.70 -0.45 18.97
CA PRO A 54 17.50 -0.30 20.40
C PRO A 54 18.21 0.99 20.78
N ALA A 55 17.45 1.99 21.24
CA ALA A 55 18.03 3.23 21.71
C ALA A 55 19.13 2.79 22.66
N ASN A 56 20.38 3.08 22.31
CA ASN A 56 21.50 2.55 23.06
C ASN A 56 21.43 3.24 24.42
N LEU A 57 20.73 2.60 25.35
CA LEU A 57 20.39 3.15 26.65
C LEU A 57 21.68 3.48 27.41
N ASP A 58 22.77 2.76 27.10
CA ASP A 58 24.10 2.99 27.66
C ASP A 58 24.72 4.33 27.23
N PHE A 59 24.35 4.89 26.06
CA PHE A 59 24.75 6.24 25.63
C PHE A 59 23.73 7.34 25.93
N MET A 60 22.58 7.00 26.53
CA MET A 60 21.56 7.99 26.92
C MET A 60 21.94 8.63 28.26
N ILE A 61 23.08 9.31 28.28
CA ILE A 61 23.73 9.89 29.45
C ILE A 61 23.16 11.30 29.70
N PHE A 62 22.11 11.31 30.52
CA PHE A 62 21.66 12.34 31.48
C PHE A 62 21.40 13.79 31.01
N ASN A 63 20.14 14.05 30.64
CA ASN A 63 19.38 15.18 31.20
C ASN A 63 17.85 14.94 31.18
N HIS A 64 17.37 13.97 31.97
CA HIS A 64 15.93 13.64 32.09
C HIS A 64 15.09 14.77 32.74
N ARG A 65 15.71 15.75 33.43
CA ARG A 65 14.99 16.80 34.19
C ARG A 65 14.09 17.71 33.34
N GLY A 66 14.17 17.68 32.01
CA GLY A 66 13.28 18.43 31.12
C GLY A 66 11.96 17.75 30.77
N ARG A 67 11.72 16.48 31.14
CA ARG A 67 10.51 15.72 30.74
C ARG A 67 9.59 15.32 31.89
N ALA A 68 9.77 15.90 33.08
CA ALA A 68 8.88 15.77 34.23
C ALA A 68 7.59 16.62 34.11
N LEU A 69 6.99 16.69 32.93
CA LEU A 69 5.63 17.20 32.77
C LEU A 69 4.68 16.00 32.70
N PRO A 70 3.82 15.77 33.71
CA PRO A 70 2.87 14.68 33.67
C PRO A 70 1.80 15.00 32.63
N SER A 71 1.62 14.11 31.65
CA SER A 71 0.39 14.08 30.85
C SER A 71 -0.64 13.21 31.59
N ASP A 72 -1.02 13.63 32.79
CA ASP A 72 -2.22 13.13 33.46
C ASP A 72 -3.39 14.02 33.03
N ALA A 73 -3.96 13.70 31.86
CA ALA A 73 -5.21 14.30 31.39
C ALA A 73 -6.28 13.22 31.17
N ASP A 74 -6.34 12.21 32.04
CA ASP A 74 -7.52 11.36 32.15
C ASP A 74 -7.77 10.92 33.60
N LEU A 75 -8.37 11.81 34.40
CA LEU A 75 -9.14 11.42 35.57
C LEU A 75 -10.52 12.07 35.48
N LYS A 76 -11.43 11.31 34.86
CA LYS A 76 -12.88 11.29 35.08
C LYS A 76 -13.48 12.44 35.90
N LEU A 77 -14.11 13.37 35.21
CA LEU A 77 -15.11 14.25 35.78
C LEU A 77 -16.42 13.45 35.93
N LYS A 78 -16.67 12.94 37.14
CA LYS A 78 -18.01 12.52 37.58
C LYS A 78 -18.37 13.33 38.83
N ILE A 79 -19.11 14.40 38.61
CA ILE A 79 -20.06 14.96 39.57
C ILE A 79 -21.36 15.15 38.79
#